data_AF-A0A396QCK6-F1
#
_entry.id   AF-A0A396QCK6-F1
#
_cell.length_a   1.000
_cell.length_b   1.000
_cell.length_c   1.000
_cell.angle_alpha   90.00
_cell.angle_beta   90.00
_cell.angle_gamma   90.00
#
_symmetry.space_group_name_H-M   'P 1'
#
loop_
_entity.id
_entity.type
_entity.pdbx_description
1 polymer ?
#
loop_
_entity_poly.entity_id
_entity_poly.type
_entity_poly.pdbx_seq_one_letter_code
_entity_poly.pdbx_strand_id
1 'polypeptide(L)' 'MIKEEHGEHHYPIRSLCKLVGITRAAYYKWLNHIETTNDRLNKQISDRLEAIHQEHPDMGYRRLNDKLRHDHG' A
#
# COMPACT_ATOMS: atom_id res chain seq x y z
N MET A 1 -10.14 7.68 -2.24
CA MET A 1 -10.83 8.45 -1.17
C MET A 1 -10.69 9.98 -1.32
N ILE A 2 -9.65 10.66 -0.79
CA ILE A 2 -9.61 12.17 -0.81
C ILE A 2 -9.73 12.76 -2.24
N LYS A 3 -9.07 12.15 -3.23
CA LYS A 3 -9.13 12.58 -4.64
C LYS A 3 -10.52 12.37 -5.25
N GLU A 4 -11.17 11.25 -4.95
CA GLU A 4 -12.53 10.93 -5.42
C GLU A 4 -13.54 11.91 -4.83
N GLU A 5 -13.56 12.06 -3.50
CA GLU A 5 -14.47 12.98 -2.78
C GLU A 5 -14.34 14.44 -3.26
N HIS A 6 -13.11 14.87 -3.53
CA HIS A 6 -12.87 16.19 -4.11
C HIS A 6 -13.41 16.30 -5.54
N GLY A 7 -13.27 15.26 -6.36
CA GLY A 7 -13.74 15.26 -7.74
C GLY A 7 -15.26 15.21 -7.86
N GLU A 8 -15.93 14.40 -7.04
CA GLU A 8 -17.38 14.21 -7.10
C GLU A 8 -18.14 15.38 -6.44
N HIS A 9 -17.68 15.81 -5.26
CA HIS A 9 -18.42 16.76 -4.44
C HIS A 9 -17.75 18.14 -4.33
N HIS A 10 -16.59 18.34 -4.95
CA HIS A 10 -15.83 19.59 -4.90
C HIS A 10 -15.44 20.02 -3.47
N TYR A 11 -15.37 19.07 -2.54
CA TYR A 11 -14.99 19.35 -1.16
C TYR A 11 -13.54 19.84 -1.07
N PRO A 12 -13.23 20.85 -0.24
CA PRO A 12 -11.85 21.32 -0.11
C PRO A 12 -10.91 20.22 0.38
N ILE A 13 -9.82 19.98 -0.35
CA ILE A 13 -8.77 19.00 0.03
C ILE A 13 -8.29 19.20 1.48
N ARG A 14 -8.21 20.44 1.94
CA ARG A 14 -7.82 20.75 3.33
C ARG A 14 -8.79 20.17 4.36
N SER A 15 -10.09 20.21 4.08
CA SER A 15 -11.12 19.67 4.97
C SER A 15 -11.10 18.14 4.95
N LEU A 16 -10.93 17.54 3.78
CA LEU A 16 -10.79 16.09 3.62
C LEU A 16 -9.54 15.57 4.35
N CYS A 17 -8.37 16.20 4.16
CA CYS A 17 -7.16 15.83 4.90
C CYS A 17 -7.36 15.85 6.42
N LYS A 18 -8.07 16.86 6.95
CA LYS A 18 -8.38 16.95 8.38
C LYS A 18 -9.28 15.82 8.85
N LEU A 19 -10.31 15.48 8.07
CA LEU A 19 -11.24 14.40 8.40
C LEU A 19 -10.54 13.04 8.48
N VAL A 20 -9.59 12.80 7.57
CA VAL A 20 -8.82 11.54 7.50
C VAL A 20 -7.64 11.53 8.47
N GLY A 21 -7.33 12.67 9.11
CA GLY A 21 -6.21 12.77 10.07
C GLY A 21 -4.82 12.83 9.43
N ILE A 22 -4.71 13.27 8.17
CA ILE A 22 -3.42 13.43 7.49
C ILE A 22 -3.09 14.91 7.22
N THR A 23 -1.81 15.21 7.04
CA THR A 23 -1.39 16.55 6.64
C THR A 23 -1.62 16.76 5.14
N ARG A 24 -1.85 18.02 4.74
CA ARG A 24 -1.97 18.38 3.32
C ARG A 24 -0.69 18.06 2.53
N ALA A 25 0.46 18.18 3.17
CA ALA A 25 1.75 17.83 2.58
C ALA A 25 1.87 16.32 2.33
N ALA A 26 1.44 15.47 3.27
CA ALA A 26 1.42 14.03 3.08
C ALA A 26 0.51 13.62 1.92
N TYR A 27 -0.66 14.24 1.79
CA TYR A 27 -1.55 14.01 0.66
C TYR A 27 -0.88 14.30 -0.68
N TYR A 28 -0.28 15.50 -0.85
CA TYR A 28 0.38 15.84 -2.11
C TYR A 28 1.66 15.04 -2.34
N LYS A 29 2.37 14.63 -1.29
CA LYS A 29 3.52 13.72 -1.42
C LYS A 29 3.07 12.37 -1.99
N TRP A 30 1.99 11.81 -1.47
CA TRP A 30 1.41 10.56 -1.99
C TRP A 30 0.87 10.74 -3.41
N LEU A 31 0.18 11.85 -3.69
CA LEU A 31 -0.39 12.14 -5.00
C LEU A 31 0.67 12.26 -6.10
N ASN A 32 1.84 12.81 -5.77
CA ASN A 32 2.95 13.00 -6.69
C ASN A 32 4.05 11.94 -6.52
N HIS A 33 3.74 10.82 -5.86
CA HIS A 33 4.72 9.76 -5.64
C HIS A 33 5.15 9.14 -6.97
N ILE A 34 6.46 9.09 -7.21
CA ILE A 34 7.06 8.41 -8.36
C ILE A 34 7.54 7.05 -7.87
N GLU A 35 7.09 5.99 -8.54
CA GLU A 35 7.45 4.61 -8.20
C GLU A 35 8.98 4.44 -8.20
N THR A 36 9.52 3.98 -7.07
CA THR A 36 10.94 3.69 -6.91
C THR A 36 11.24 2.21 -7.17
N THR A 37 12.52 1.87 -7.36
CA THR A 37 12.96 0.47 -7.44
C THR A 37 12.54 -0.34 -6.21
N ASN A 38 12.55 0.28 -5.03
CA ASN A 38 12.11 -0.35 -3.79
C ASN A 38 10.60 -0.57 -3.77
N ASP A 39 9.80 0.35 -4.30
CA ASP A 39 8.35 0.17 -4.40
C ASP A 39 7.99 -1.02 -5.30
N ARG A 40 8.69 -1.14 -6.44
CA ARG A 40 8.54 -2.29 -7.35
C ARG A 40 8.92 -3.61 -6.67
N LEU A 41 10.06 -3.62 -5.97
CA LEU A 41 10.50 -4.81 -5.24
C LEU A 41 9.51 -5.18 -4.13
N ASN A 42 9.06 -4.20 -3.34
CA ASN A 42 8.08 -4.41 -2.28
C ASN A 42 6.75 -4.92 -2.83
N LYS A 43 6.31 -4.43 -3.99
CA LYS A 43 5.12 -4.93 -4.67
C LYS A 43 5.28 -6.39 -5.09
N GLN A 44 6.41 -6.75 -5.73
CA GLN A 44 6.69 -8.14 -6.10
C GLN A 44 6.70 -9.08 -4.89
N ILE A 45 7.31 -8.65 -3.79
CA ILE A 45 7.33 -9.39 -2.52
C ILE A 45 5.91 -9.57 -1.98
N SER A 46 5.10 -8.50 -2.00
CA SER A 46 3.70 -8.53 -1.56
C SER A 46 2.87 -9.50 -2.40
N ASP A 47 2.95 -9.40 -3.73
CA ASP A 47 2.22 -10.26 -4.67
C ASP A 47 2.57 -11.74 -4.44
N ARG A 48 3.86 -12.04 -4.21
CA ARG A 48 4.31 -13.41 -3.89
C ARG A 48 3.79 -13.89 -2.54
N LEU A 49 3.80 -13.02 -1.52
CA LEU A 49 3.32 -13.35 -0.19
C LEU A 49 1.80 -13.65 -0.21
N GLU A 50 1.03 -12.87 -0.97
CA GLU A 50 -0.40 -13.13 -1.18
C GLU A 50 -0.63 -14.48 -1.87
N ALA A 51 0.14 -14.83 -2.90
CA ALA A 51 0.02 -16.13 -3.55
C ALA A 51 0.29 -17.30 -2.58
N ILE A 52 1.37 -17.21 -1.79
CA ILE A 52 1.69 -18.25 -0.79
C ILE A 52 0.59 -18.34 0.28
N HIS A 53 0.03 -17.21 0.70
CA HIS A 53 -1.05 -17.19 1.68
C HIS A 53 -2.36 -17.74 1.12
N GLN A 54 -2.66 -17.51 -0.16
CA GLN A 54 -3.82 -18.11 -0.83
C GLN A 54 -3.67 -19.64 -0.96
N GLU A 55 -2.47 -20.13 -1.29
CA GLU A 55 -2.18 -21.58 -1.32
C GLU A 55 -2.27 -22.22 0.08
N HIS A 56 -1.90 -21.46 1.11
CA HIS A 56 -1.81 -21.94 2.49
C HIS A 56 -2.33 -20.91 3.49
N PRO A 57 -3.66 -20.75 3.61
CA PRO A 57 -4.28 -19.71 4.45
C PRO A 57 -4.05 -19.96 5.95
N ASP A 58 -3.71 -21.19 6.35
CA ASP A 58 -3.35 -21.57 7.70
C ASP A 58 -1.93 -21.11 8.10
N MET A 59 -1.08 -20.76 7.11
CA MET A 59 0.26 -20.26 7.39
C MET A 59 0.20 -18.83 7.92
N GLY A 60 0.49 -18.70 9.22
CA GLY A 60 0.74 -17.41 9.85
C GLY A 60 2.04 -16.76 9.36
N TYR A 61 2.20 -15.47 9.67
CA TYR A 61 3.28 -14.59 9.20
C TYR A 61 4.69 -15.22 9.24
N ARG A 62 5.05 -15.92 10.33
CA ARG A 62 6.38 -16.54 10.47
C ARG A 62 6.67 -17.56 9.36
N ARG A 63 5.72 -18.48 9.10
CA ARG A 63 5.90 -19.54 8.09
C ARG A 63 5.90 -18.96 6.67
N LEU A 64 5.06 -17.95 6.41
CA LEU A 64 5.07 -17.23 5.13
C LEU A 64 6.43 -16.57 4.87
N ASN A 65 6.99 -15.91 5.87
CA ASN A 65 8.30 -15.27 5.76
C ASN A 65 9.43 -16.29 5.54
N ASP A 66 9.41 -17.43 6.25
CA ASP A 66 10.41 -18.49 6.05
C ASP A 66 10.34 -19.07 4.64
N LYS A 67 9.14 -19.29 4.10
CA LYS A 67 8.92 -19.77 2.72
C LYS A 67 9.37 -18.73 1.68
N LEU A 68 9.04 -17.46 1.89
CA LEU A 68 9.49 -16.36 1.05
C LEU A 68 11.02 -16.26 0.98
N ARG A 69 11.72 -16.44 2.11
CA ARG A 69 13.20 -16.41 2.16
C ARG A 69 13.85 -17.62 1.47
N HIS A 70 13.24 -18.80 1.55
CA HIS A 70 13.77 -20.00 0.89
C HIS A 70 13.61 -19.96 -0.63
N ASP A 71 12.55 -19.35 -1.15
CA ASP A 71 12.33 -19.18 -2.59
C ASP A 71 13.29 -18.13 -3.22
N HIS A 72 13.99 -17.34 -2.40
CA HIS A 72 14.97 -16.33 -2.82
C HIS A 72 16.44 -16.72 -2.54
N GLY A 73 16.70 -18.02 -2.29
CA GLY A 73 18.04 -18.60 -2.15
C GLY A 73 18.58 -19.19 -3.44
#